data_AF-A0A7K3GTX1-F1
#
_entry.id   AF-A0A7K3GTX1-F1
#
_cell.length_a   1.000
_cell.length_b   1.000
_cell.length_c   1.000
_cell.angle_alpha   90.00
_cell.angle_beta   90.00
_cell.angle_gamma   90.00
#
_symmetry.space_group_name_H-M   'P 1'
#
loop_
_entity.id
_entity.type
_entity.pdbx_description
1 polymer ?
#
loop_
_entity_poly.entity_id
_entity_poly.type
_entity_poly.pdbx_seq_one_letter_code
_entity_poly.pdbx_strand_id
1 'polypeptide(L)' 'MPIIGPMQDSPSRDALIALDLALTVRHDGHGGVADDLADPAGLTAWVRAHPDLGAQAEAADPAAVRD' A
#
# COMPACT_ATOMS: atom_id res chain seq x y z
N MET A 1 -15.76 34.73 -10.45
CA MET A 1 -15.63 33.88 -9.24
C MET A 1 -15.40 32.45 -9.73
N PRO A 2 -14.17 31.93 -9.80
CA PRO A 2 -13.98 30.52 -10.11
C PRO A 2 -14.47 29.70 -8.91
N ILE A 3 -15.40 28.76 -9.14
CA ILE A 3 -15.98 27.86 -8.13
C ILE A 3 -15.06 26.65 -7.87
N ILE A 4 -14.02 26.48 -8.70
CA ILE A 4 -13.05 25.40 -8.61
C ILE A 4 -11.74 26.03 -8.10
N GLY A 5 -11.50 25.91 -6.79
CA GLY A 5 -10.18 26.14 -6.22
C GLY A 5 -9.17 25.12 -6.78
N PRO A 6 -7.85 25.35 -6.66
CA PRO A 6 -6.86 24.40 -7.12
C PRO A 6 -7.17 23.02 -6.53
N MET A 7 -7.28 21.99 -7.38
CA MET A 7 -7.34 20.59 -6.99
C MET A 7 -6.25 20.37 -5.94
N GLN A 8 -6.64 20.01 -4.72
CA GLN A 8 -5.69 19.84 -3.62
C GLN A 8 -4.59 18.86 -4.02
N ASP A 9 -3.41 19.07 -3.41
CA ASP A 9 -2.13 18.42 -3.65
C ASP A 9 -2.18 16.99 -4.21
N SER A 10 -1.18 16.69 -5.04
CA SER A 10 -0.89 15.30 -5.40
C SER A 10 -0.83 14.47 -4.10
N PRO A 11 -1.52 13.31 -4.04
CA PRO A 11 -1.53 12.48 -2.84
C PRO A 11 -0.10 12.22 -2.38
N SER A 12 0.12 12.27 -1.06
CA SER A 12 1.42 11.98 -0.50
C SER A 12 1.90 10.60 -0.93
N ARG A 13 3.22 10.40 -0.95
CA ARG A 13 3.80 9.12 -1.32
C ARG A 13 3.26 7.96 -0.47
N ASP A 14 3.09 8.19 0.83
CA ASP A 14 2.54 7.21 1.76
C ASP A 14 1.08 6.88 1.43
N ALA A 15 0.28 7.86 1.02
CA ALA A 15 -1.09 7.63 0.57
C ALA A 15 -1.14 6.80 -0.72
N LEU A 16 -0.19 7.00 -1.63
CA LEU A 16 -0.06 6.18 -2.84
C LEU A 16 0.34 4.74 -2.52
N ILE A 17 1.26 4.53 -1.56
CA ILE A 17 1.66 3.18 -1.12
C ILE A 17 0.51 2.46 -0.39
N ALA A 18 -0.21 3.16 0.49
CA ALA A 18 -1.36 2.60 1.19
C ALA A 18 -2.47 2.22 0.20
N LEU A 19 -2.68 3.03 -0.84
CA LEU A 19 -3.61 2.70 -1.91
C LEU A 19 -3.14 1.49 -2.72
N ASP A 20 -1.87 1.42 -3.10
CA ASP A 20 -1.32 0.28 -3.84
C ASP A 20 -1.45 -1.03 -3.05
N LEU A 21 -1.17 -1.00 -1.74
CA LEU A 21 -1.40 -2.13 -0.83
C LEU A 21 -2.88 -2.52 -0.77
N ALA A 22 -3.80 -1.55 -0.63
CA ALA A 22 -5.23 -1.84 -0.57
C ALA A 22 -5.75 -2.50 -1.87
N LEU A 23 -5.15 -2.16 -3.02
CA LEU A 23 -5.52 -2.70 -4.31
C LEU A 23 -5.13 -4.17 -4.52
N THR A 24 -4.28 -4.75 -3.64
CA THR A 24 -3.98 -6.20 -3.66
C THR A 24 -5.14 -7.04 -3.13
N VAL A 25 -6.09 -6.43 -2.40
CA VAL A 25 -7.31 -7.08 -1.91
C VAL A 25 -8.46 -6.80 -2.87
N ARG A 26 -8.98 -7.85 -3.49
CA ARG A 26 -9.93 -7.78 -4.61
C ARG A 26 -11.12 -8.69 -4.35
N HIS A 27 -12.33 -8.33 -4.79
CA HIS A 27 -13.43 -9.29 -4.76
C HIS A 27 -13.19 -10.42 -5.75
N ASP A 28 -13.41 -11.66 -5.30
CA ASP A 28 -13.19 -12.88 -6.09
C ASP A 28 -14.40 -13.29 -6.96
N GLY A 29 -15.52 -12.58 -6.84
CA GLY A 29 -16.77 -12.86 -7.54
C GLY A 29 -17.64 -13.97 -6.91
N HIS A 30 -17.19 -14.60 -5.82
CA HIS A 30 -17.88 -15.69 -5.12
C HIS A 30 -18.38 -15.28 -3.72
N GLY A 31 -18.34 -13.98 -3.42
CA GLY A 31 -18.66 -13.42 -2.11
C GLY A 31 -17.47 -13.36 -1.15
N GLY A 32 -16.26 -13.67 -1.63
CA GLY A 32 -15.02 -13.57 -0.88
C GLY A 32 -14.11 -12.43 -1.36
N VAL A 33 -12.88 -12.47 -0.88
CA VAL A 33 -11.78 -11.61 -1.32
C VAL A 33 -10.59 -12.47 -1.72
N ALA A 34 -9.94 -12.10 -2.81
CA ALA A 34 -8.61 -12.55 -3.18
C ALA A 34 -7.59 -11.52 -2.65
N ASP A 35 -6.50 -12.02 -2.10
CA ASP A 35 -5.33 -11.20 -1.71
C ASP A 35 -4.13 -11.66 -2.54
N ASP A 36 -3.64 -10.77 -3.40
CA ASP A 36 -2.50 -11.04 -4.28
C ASP A 36 -1.18 -11.21 -3.49
N LEU A 37 -1.16 -10.86 -2.20
CA LEU A 37 -0.02 -11.01 -1.29
C LEU A 37 -0.13 -12.22 -0.35
N ALA A 38 -1.14 -13.09 -0.52
CA ALA A 38 -1.33 -14.27 0.32
C ALA A 38 -0.20 -15.31 0.19
N ASP A 39 0.55 -15.29 -0.92
CA ASP A 39 1.72 -16.14 -1.13
C ASP A 39 3.04 -15.35 -0.94
N PRO A 40 4.07 -15.92 -0.28
CA PRO A 40 5.35 -15.24 -0.06
C PRO A 40 6.05 -14.74 -1.33
N ALA A 41 5.86 -15.39 -2.48
CA ALA A 41 6.42 -14.91 -3.74
C ALA A 41 5.71 -13.62 -4.22
N GLY A 42 4.39 -13.53 -4.02
CA GLY A 42 3.59 -12.34 -4.29
C GLY A 42 4.05 -11.15 -3.44
N LEU A 43 4.18 -11.36 -2.12
CA LEU A 43 4.70 -10.34 -1.21
C LEU A 43 6.12 -9.90 -1.58
N THR A 44 7.01 -10.84 -1.90
CA THR A 44 8.39 -10.52 -2.30
C THR A 44 8.44 -9.70 -3.57
N ALA A 45 7.61 -10.03 -4.57
CA ALA A 45 7.52 -9.26 -5.80
C ALA A 45 7.02 -7.83 -5.55
N TRP A 46 5.99 -7.69 -4.71
CA TRP A 46 5.41 -6.40 -4.35
C TRP A 46 6.41 -5.50 -3.60
N VAL A 47 7.12 -6.03 -2.59
CA VAL A 47 8.14 -5.26 -1.86
C VAL A 47 9.28 -4.80 -2.78
N ARG A 48 9.73 -5.66 -3.73
CA ARG A 48 10.78 -5.28 -4.70
C ARG A 48 10.34 -4.19 -5.67
N ALA A 49 9.05 -4.09 -5.99
CA ALA A 49 8.49 -3.02 -6.80
C ALA A 49 8.44 -1.67 -6.06
N HIS A 50 8.58 -1.68 -4.73
CA HIS A 50 8.49 -0.53 -3.84
C HIS A 50 9.78 -0.35 -3.03
N PRO A 51 10.91 -0.03 -3.66
CA PRO A 51 12.23 -0.03 -3.01
C PRO A 51 12.32 0.93 -1.81
N ASP A 52 11.53 1.99 -1.79
CA ASP A 52 11.49 2.96 -0.70
C ASP A 52 10.84 2.43 0.59
N LEU A 53 10.06 1.34 0.52
CA LEU A 53 9.54 0.67 1.71
C LEU A 53 10.64 -0.03 2.51
N GLY A 54 11.64 -0.59 1.82
CA GLY A 54 12.75 -1.29 2.49
C GLY A 54 13.58 -0.36 3.38
N ALA A 55 13.79 0.89 2.94
CA ALA A 55 14.51 1.89 3.72
C ALA A 55 13.75 2.33 4.99
N GLN A 56 12.41 2.35 4.93
CA GLN A 56 11.55 2.67 6.07
C GLN A 56 11.41 1.48 7.03
N ALA A 57 11.44 0.26 6.52
CA ALA A 57 11.36 -0.96 7.34
C ALA A 57 12.61 -1.19 8.20
N GLU A 58 13.82 -0.83 7.73
CA GLU A 58 15.02 -0.82 8.57
C GLU A 58 14.97 0.23 9.69
N ALA A 59 14.23 1.32 9.48
CA ALA A 59 14.03 2.37 10.48
C ALA A 59 12.91 2.05 11.48
N ALA A 60 11.99 1.16 11.12
CA ALA A 60 10.89 0.72 11.98
C ALA A 60 11.37 -0.39 12.93
N ASP A 61 11.27 -0.15 14.25
CA ASP A 61 11.61 -1.17 15.25
C ASP A 61 10.57 -2.31 15.21
N PRO A 62 10.95 -3.55 14.82
CA PRO A 62 10.03 -4.68 14.82
C PRO A 62 9.52 -5.05 16.23
N ALA A 63 10.17 -4.57 17.31
CA ALA A 63 9.69 -4.73 18.68
C ALA A 63 8.56 -3.74 19.05
N ALA A 64 8.34 -2.68 18.27
CA ALA A 64 7.26 -1.72 18.48
C ALA A 64 5.88 -2.26 18.02
N VAL A 65 5.86 -3.32 17.20
CA VAL A 65 4.64 -4.05 16.80
C VAL A 65 4.39 -5.20 17.80
N ARG A 66 4.17 -4.86 19.07
CA ARG A 66 3.62 -5.79 20.05
C ARG A 66 2.40 -5.11 20.67
N ASP A 67 1.25 -5.77 20.54
CA ASP A 67 -0.03 -5.40 21.18
C ASP A 67 0.09 -5.39 22.71
#